data_AF-A0A8J6ZHW0-F1
#
_entry.id   AF-A0A8J6ZHW0-F1
#
_cell.length_a   1.000
_cell.length_b   1.000
_cell.length_c   1.000
_cell.angle_alpha   90.00
_cell.angle_beta   90.00
_cell.angle_gamma   90.00
#
_symmetry.space_group_name_H-M   'P 1'
#
loop_
_entity.id
_entity.type
_entity.pdbx_description
1 polymer ?
#
loop_
_entity_poly.entity_id
_entity_poly.type
_entity_poly.pdbx_seq_one_letter_code
_entity_poly.pdbx_strand_id
1 'polypeptide(L)'
;MTPVPQPFTQAENDWNLASLYQDLASAKQQLSGKPKQLTPLEITCLKGLLCGYSPSEIAAAINREVRGLRVDLSRGLYRYIEVLTKRPSNTLKDWREVTDWLAKANYKTSFSHLSFQNNDSLIKIVDISLEASVNSCVIDLKVRNIGNQVAFLKNAKFLFYNVWMLKSWVLPRLEINYEGVYPPAPAIATQRSRTVPPSCDYQVYLPATLNFDIALPLNLNTQAEIVYIENFKISQCVSSNDVDRFTFTLFLPKTEQELSINDQSTYFIRTSYIYNFKLEIIYDEDNKSIQSSDLIILLEQKYPENIETREFIAESDSKVPTEMKKWSQDNLELLTAIAKIKGVMSSSLNYLIKIAVR
;
A
#
# COMPACT_ATOMS: atom_id res chain seq x y z
N MET A 1 3.11 29.64 5.67
CA MET A 1 4.32 28.78 5.68
C MET A 1 3.96 27.50 4.97
N THR A 2 4.47 27.28 3.76
CA THR A 2 4.23 26.04 3.00
C THR A 2 5.03 24.91 3.64
N PRO A 3 4.42 23.77 4.00
CA PRO A 3 5.16 22.64 4.56
C PRO A 3 6.11 22.08 3.49
N VAL A 4 7.39 21.97 3.84
CA VAL A 4 8.39 21.29 3.00
C VAL A 4 7.95 19.81 2.88
N PRO A 5 7.84 19.24 1.66
CA PRO A 5 7.49 17.84 1.50
C PRO A 5 8.50 16.97 2.24
N GLN A 6 8.04 16.25 3.26
CA GLN A 6 8.89 15.32 3.98
C GLN A 6 9.13 14.08 3.10
N PRO A 7 10.38 13.74 2.77
CA PRO A 7 10.64 12.52 2.02
C PRO A 7 10.35 11.28 2.88
N PHE A 8 9.94 10.18 2.23
CA PHE A 8 9.75 8.86 2.83
C PHE A 8 8.57 8.71 3.81
N THR A 9 7.45 9.41 3.55
CA THR A 9 6.23 9.29 4.37
C THR A 9 5.62 7.89 4.38
N GLN A 10 5.94 7.03 3.42
CA GLN A 10 5.44 5.64 3.41
C GLN A 10 5.83 4.85 4.67
N ALA A 11 6.98 5.17 5.28
CA ALA A 11 7.42 4.50 6.50
C ALA A 11 6.46 4.68 7.69
N GLU A 12 5.66 5.75 7.70
CA GLU A 12 4.68 6.03 8.77
C GLU A 12 3.48 5.06 8.75
N ASN A 13 3.19 4.47 7.59
CA ASN A 13 2.09 3.52 7.44
C ASN A 13 2.50 2.10 7.83
N ASP A 14 3.75 1.72 7.56
CA ASP A 14 4.21 0.34 7.67
C ASP A 14 4.98 0.01 8.96
N TRP A 15 5.48 1.03 9.67
CA TRP A 15 6.34 0.85 10.83
C TRP A 15 5.83 1.57 12.08
N ASN A 16 6.07 0.97 13.25
CA ASN A 16 5.86 1.61 14.55
C ASN A 16 6.99 2.61 14.81
N LEU A 17 6.97 3.74 14.12
CA LEU A 17 8.02 4.75 14.21
C LEU A 17 8.13 5.33 15.62
N ALA A 18 7.02 5.44 16.35
CA ALA A 18 7.01 5.96 17.72
C ALA A 18 7.88 5.10 18.65
N SER A 19 7.62 3.78 18.69
CA SER A 19 8.43 2.85 19.49
C SER A 19 9.86 2.76 18.96
N LEU A 20 10.03 2.71 17.63
CA LEU A 20 11.35 2.61 17.01
C LEU A 20 12.25 3.81 17.37
N TYR A 21 11.72 5.04 17.35
CA TYR A 21 12.49 6.23 17.71
C TYR A 21 12.87 6.25 19.19
N GLN A 22 11.95 5.83 20.06
CA GLN A 22 12.21 5.75 21.50
C GLN A 22 13.30 4.72 21.82
N ASP A 23 13.23 3.54 21.21
CA ASP A 23 14.17 2.46 21.50
C ASP A 23 15.53 2.70 20.85
N LEU A 24 15.58 3.30 19.67
CA LEU A 24 16.84 3.74 19.06
C LEU A 24 17.48 4.91 19.82
N ALA A 25 16.70 5.83 20.39
CA ALA A 25 17.23 6.86 21.28
C ALA A 25 17.85 6.23 22.54
N SER A 26 17.21 5.19 23.10
CA SER A 26 17.75 4.41 24.22
C SER A 26 19.06 3.70 23.83
N ALA A 27 19.12 3.07 22.66
CA ALA A 27 20.35 2.46 22.13
C ALA A 27 21.48 3.48 21.91
N LYS A 28 21.14 4.67 21.39
CA LYS A 28 22.09 5.79 21.23
C LYS A 28 22.63 6.27 22.58
N GLN A 29 21.77 6.34 23.60
CA GLN A 29 22.17 6.69 24.96
C GLN A 29 23.14 5.66 25.56
N GLN A 30 22.88 4.35 25.35
CA GLN A 30 23.75 3.28 25.82
C GLN A 30 25.17 3.39 25.22
N LEU A 31 25.29 3.73 23.94
CA LEU A 31 26.59 3.88 23.29
C LEU A 31 27.31 5.19 23.62
N SER A 32 26.57 6.29 23.80
CA SER A 32 27.17 7.61 24.02
C SER A 32 27.36 7.97 25.49
N GLY A 33 26.78 7.21 26.44
CA GLY A 33 26.82 7.49 27.87
C GLY A 33 26.10 8.77 28.32
N LYS A 34 25.36 9.43 27.43
CA LYS A 34 24.60 10.68 27.69
C LYS A 34 23.23 10.61 27.03
N PRO A 35 22.18 11.20 27.64
CA PRO A 35 20.85 11.24 27.03
C PRO A 35 20.92 12.02 25.71
N LYS A 36 20.61 11.36 24.60
CA LYS A 36 20.62 11.94 23.26
C LYS A 36 19.44 11.44 22.47
N GLN A 37 18.62 12.35 21.98
CA GLN A 37 17.58 12.04 21.00
C GLN A 37 18.19 11.75 19.63
N LEU A 38 17.41 11.10 18.77
CA LEU A 38 17.73 10.99 17.36
C LEU A 38 17.68 12.37 16.72
N THR A 39 18.67 12.67 15.89
CA THR A 39 18.72 13.89 15.11
C THR A 39 17.72 13.81 13.94
N PRO A 40 17.24 14.95 13.43
CA PRO A 40 16.35 14.96 12.25
C PRO A 40 16.94 14.21 11.05
N LEU A 41 18.26 14.28 10.87
CA LEU A 41 18.97 13.54 9.82
C LEU A 41 18.87 12.03 10.02
N GLU A 42 19.12 11.53 11.23
CA GLU A 42 19.01 10.09 11.55
C GLU A 42 17.58 9.58 11.33
N ILE A 43 16.58 10.39 11.69
CA ILE A 43 15.16 10.09 11.47
C ILE A 43 14.86 9.96 9.98
N THR A 44 15.27 10.95 9.16
CA THR A 44 15.04 10.91 7.71
C THR A 44 15.74 9.74 7.06
N CYS A 45 16.98 9.44 7.47
CA CYS A 45 17.73 8.31 6.93
C CYS A 45 17.09 6.97 7.32
N LEU A 46 16.59 6.86 8.56
CA LEU A 46 15.86 5.69 9.01
C LEU A 46 14.58 5.50 8.19
N LYS A 47 13.76 6.53 8.00
CA LYS A 47 12.58 6.45 7.13
C LYS A 47 12.94 6.01 5.70
N GLY A 48 14.01 6.56 5.12
CA GLY A 48 14.50 6.14 3.81
C GLY A 48 14.88 4.66 3.75
N LEU A 49 15.60 4.16 4.75
CA LEU A 49 15.97 2.74 4.85
C LEU A 49 14.74 1.83 5.01
N LEU A 50 13.76 2.26 5.83
CA LEU A 50 12.52 1.52 6.07
C LEU A 50 11.63 1.45 4.83
N CYS A 51 11.65 2.47 3.97
CA CYS A 51 11.03 2.44 2.65
C CYS A 51 11.85 1.67 1.59
N GLY A 52 12.99 1.08 1.99
CA GLY A 52 13.85 0.28 1.12
C GLY A 52 14.64 1.08 0.09
N TYR A 53 14.94 2.35 0.37
CA TYR A 53 15.89 3.16 -0.41
C TYR A 53 17.32 2.89 0.04
N SER A 54 18.23 2.84 -0.92
CA SER A 54 19.67 2.71 -0.68
C SER A 54 20.28 3.99 -0.12
N PRO A 55 21.45 3.92 0.54
CA PRO A 55 22.17 5.11 0.99
C PRO A 55 22.45 6.13 -0.12
N SER A 56 22.62 5.68 -1.37
CA SER A 56 22.84 6.58 -2.51
C SER A 56 21.57 7.37 -2.87
N GLU A 57 20.43 6.70 -2.89
CA GLU A 57 19.12 7.34 -3.17
C GLU A 57 18.71 8.29 -2.04
N ILE A 58 18.95 7.89 -0.78
CA ILE A 58 18.68 8.74 0.38
C ILE A 58 19.54 10.01 0.30
N ALA A 59 20.82 9.88 -0.02
CA ALA A 59 21.74 11.01 -0.15
C ALA A 59 21.28 12.00 -1.23
N ALA A 60 20.81 11.50 -2.37
CA ALA A 60 20.26 12.31 -3.44
C ALA A 60 18.99 13.06 -2.96
N ALA A 61 18.08 12.37 -2.26
CA ALA A 61 16.85 12.96 -1.76
C ALA A 61 17.06 14.06 -0.71
N ILE A 62 18.13 13.98 0.08
CA ILE A 62 18.47 14.99 1.11
C ILE A 62 19.58 15.97 0.65
N ASN A 63 19.97 15.92 -0.62
CA ASN A 63 21.04 16.72 -1.23
C ASN A 63 22.36 16.70 -0.42
N ARG A 64 22.83 15.50 -0.08
CA ARG A 64 24.06 15.26 0.69
C ARG A 64 25.05 14.39 -0.09
N GLU A 65 26.33 14.51 0.22
CA GLU A 65 27.35 13.63 -0.33
C GLU A 65 27.14 12.17 0.11
N VAL A 66 27.09 11.25 -0.85
CA VAL A 66 26.87 9.81 -0.63
C VAL A 66 27.92 9.20 0.32
N ARG A 67 29.20 9.57 0.15
CA ARG A 67 30.29 9.03 0.98
C ARG A 67 30.15 9.44 2.43
N GLY A 68 29.89 10.72 2.69
CA GLY A 68 29.62 11.25 4.03
C GLY A 68 28.44 10.54 4.69
N LEU A 69 27.33 10.40 3.96
CA LEU A 69 26.14 9.73 4.49
C LEU A 69 26.39 8.27 4.88
N ARG A 70 27.15 7.52 4.08
CA ARG A 70 27.49 6.11 4.37
C ARG A 70 28.32 5.98 5.65
N VAL A 71 29.26 6.90 5.88
CA VAL A 71 30.06 6.95 7.11
C VAL A 71 29.17 7.25 8.31
N ASP A 72 28.26 8.22 8.19
CA ASP A 72 27.33 8.59 9.25
C ASP A 72 26.39 7.44 9.61
N LEU A 73 25.85 6.74 8.62
CA LEU A 73 25.02 5.54 8.82
C LEU A 73 25.80 4.44 9.55
N SER A 74 27.03 4.18 9.12
CA SER A 74 27.87 3.11 9.66
C SER A 74 28.30 3.37 11.10
N ARG A 75 28.60 4.62 11.46
CA ARG A 75 29.04 5.02 12.82
C ARG A 75 27.87 5.36 13.75
N GLY A 76 26.70 5.68 13.21
CA GLY A 76 25.50 6.04 13.94
C GLY A 76 24.42 4.97 13.84
N LEU A 77 23.49 5.15 12.92
CA LEU A 77 22.21 4.43 12.86
C LEU A 77 22.38 2.89 12.85
N TYR A 78 23.36 2.35 12.13
CA TYR A 78 23.62 0.90 12.11
C TYR A 78 24.05 0.37 13.48
N ARG A 79 24.83 1.13 14.24
CA ARG A 79 25.21 0.76 15.62
C ARG A 79 24.00 0.73 16.54
N TYR A 80 23.10 1.68 16.38
CA TYR A 80 21.89 1.77 17.20
C TYR A 80 20.99 0.56 16.92
N ILE A 81 20.86 0.15 15.66
CA ILE A 81 20.10 -1.03 15.24
C ILE A 81 20.74 -2.32 15.74
N GLU A 82 22.07 -2.44 15.71
CA GLU A 82 22.80 -3.59 16.27
C GLU A 82 22.50 -3.76 17.76
N VAL A 83 22.59 -2.68 18.54
CA VAL A 83 22.27 -2.68 19.97
C VAL A 83 20.79 -3.03 20.20
N LEU A 84 19.89 -2.39 19.45
CA LEU A 84 18.45 -2.62 19.56
C LEU A 84 18.07 -4.08 19.31
N THR A 85 18.72 -4.70 18.32
CA THR A 85 18.46 -6.08 17.91
C THR A 85 19.34 -7.11 18.65
N LYS A 86 20.07 -6.66 19.68
CA LYS A 86 20.95 -7.47 20.53
C LYS A 86 22.01 -8.25 19.74
N ARG A 87 22.60 -7.60 18.74
CA ARG A 87 23.64 -8.18 17.87
C ARG A 87 25.00 -7.53 18.14
N PRO A 88 26.11 -8.24 17.88
CA PRO A 88 27.44 -7.68 18.10
C PRO A 88 27.70 -6.51 17.14
N SER A 89 28.61 -5.62 17.54
CA SER A 89 28.98 -4.45 16.75
C SER A 89 29.69 -4.85 15.44
N ASN A 90 29.42 -4.16 14.34
CA ASN A 90 29.94 -4.42 12.97
C ASN A 90 29.34 -5.66 12.29
N THR A 91 28.19 -6.11 12.74
CA THR A 91 27.47 -7.22 12.10
C THR A 91 26.67 -6.71 10.89
N LEU A 92 26.16 -5.49 10.95
CA LEU A 92 25.34 -4.92 9.88
C LEU A 92 26.24 -4.38 8.76
N LYS A 93 26.43 -5.20 7.72
CA LYS A 93 27.28 -4.87 6.55
C LYS A 93 26.49 -4.41 5.34
N ASP A 94 25.27 -4.93 5.17
CA ASP A 94 24.38 -4.53 4.10
C ASP A 94 23.20 -3.73 4.68
N TRP A 95 22.95 -2.55 4.13
CA TRP A 95 21.83 -1.69 4.51
C TRP A 95 20.47 -2.39 4.32
N ARG A 96 20.41 -3.35 3.40
CA ARG A 96 19.20 -4.13 3.10
C ARG A 96 18.73 -4.92 4.33
N GLU A 97 19.66 -5.35 5.17
CA GLU A 97 19.36 -6.13 6.38
C GLU A 97 18.64 -5.33 7.47
N VAL A 98 18.72 -3.99 7.45
CA VAL A 98 18.07 -3.12 8.43
C VAL A 98 16.58 -3.43 8.56
N THR A 99 15.90 -3.52 7.42
CA THR A 99 14.46 -3.79 7.37
C THR A 99 14.14 -5.16 7.96
N ASP A 100 14.85 -6.21 7.54
CA ASP A 100 14.65 -7.56 8.06
C ASP A 100 14.88 -7.66 9.56
N TRP A 101 15.90 -6.98 10.08
CA TRP A 101 16.24 -7.02 11.50
C TRP A 101 15.19 -6.33 12.35
N LEU A 102 14.71 -5.15 11.92
CA LEU A 102 13.68 -4.41 12.63
C LEU A 102 12.32 -5.09 12.54
N ALA A 103 12.00 -5.74 11.42
CA ALA A 103 10.82 -6.57 11.28
C ALA A 103 10.84 -7.76 12.25
N LYS A 104 11.97 -8.47 12.35
CA LYS A 104 12.16 -9.57 13.33
C LYS A 104 12.09 -9.12 14.79
N ALA A 105 12.35 -7.83 15.05
CA ALA A 105 12.22 -7.22 16.36
C ALA A 105 10.81 -6.64 16.62
N ASN A 106 9.81 -6.98 15.78
CA ASN A 106 8.40 -6.60 15.90
C ASN A 106 8.10 -5.09 15.79
N TYR A 107 8.95 -4.32 15.09
CA TYR A 107 8.70 -2.88 14.88
C TYR A 107 7.83 -2.55 13.66
N LYS A 108 7.41 -3.54 12.88
CA LYS A 108 6.55 -3.32 11.71
C LYS A 108 5.07 -3.34 12.14
N THR A 109 4.34 -2.23 11.95
CA THR A 109 2.92 -2.08 12.36
C THR A 109 1.97 -2.79 11.43
N SER A 110 2.34 -2.91 10.16
CA SER A 110 1.60 -3.65 9.16
C SER A 110 2.16 -5.05 9.08
N PHE A 111 1.31 -6.06 9.31
CA PHE A 111 1.61 -7.48 9.07
C PHE A 111 1.80 -7.82 7.57
N SER A 112 2.09 -6.82 6.74
CA SER A 112 2.53 -6.96 5.36
C SER A 112 4.00 -7.39 5.36
N HIS A 113 4.24 -8.69 5.15
CA HIS A 113 5.50 -9.36 4.76
C HIS A 113 5.81 -10.57 5.63
N LEU A 114 5.00 -11.62 5.44
CA LEU A 114 5.56 -12.95 5.35
C LEU A 114 5.16 -13.47 3.97
N SER A 115 5.95 -13.15 2.94
CA SER A 115 5.90 -13.94 1.72
C SER A 115 6.42 -15.33 2.08
N PHE A 116 5.57 -16.35 1.98
CA PHE A 116 6.04 -17.73 1.97
C PHE A 116 6.79 -17.93 0.64
N GLN A 117 8.10 -17.69 0.67
CA GLN A 117 8.98 -17.87 -0.49
C GLN A 117 9.40 -19.34 -0.58
N ASN A 118 9.42 -19.88 -1.80
CA ASN A 118 10.30 -21.01 -2.13
C ASN A 118 11.75 -20.55 -1.89
N ASN A 119 12.43 -21.14 -0.91
CA ASN A 119 13.77 -20.71 -0.46
C ASN A 119 14.86 -20.75 -1.54
N ASP A 120 14.60 -21.42 -2.66
CA ASP A 120 15.58 -21.62 -3.73
C ASP A 120 15.47 -20.59 -4.88
N SER A 121 14.51 -19.66 -4.82
CA SER A 121 14.36 -18.62 -5.86
C SER A 121 15.36 -17.48 -5.70
N LEU A 122 16.08 -17.16 -6.80
CA LEU A 122 16.95 -15.99 -6.91
C LEU A 122 16.19 -14.68 -7.13
N ILE A 123 14.88 -14.75 -7.35
CA ILE A 123 14.00 -13.59 -7.39
C ILE A 123 13.18 -13.57 -6.11
N LYS A 124 13.01 -12.38 -5.54
CA LYS A 124 12.24 -12.17 -4.32
C LYS A 124 11.29 -11.00 -4.49
N ILE A 125 10.05 -11.21 -4.06
CA ILE A 125 9.10 -10.12 -3.83
C ILE A 125 9.54 -9.42 -2.55
N VAL A 126 10.00 -8.17 -2.68
CA VAL A 126 10.51 -7.36 -1.56
C VAL A 126 9.44 -6.45 -1.02
N ASP A 127 8.54 -5.97 -1.89
CA ASP A 127 7.42 -5.14 -1.45
C ASP A 127 6.17 -5.33 -2.28
N ILE A 128 5.01 -5.28 -1.63
CA ILE A 128 3.71 -5.17 -2.29
C ILE A 128 2.87 -4.17 -1.51
N SER A 129 2.38 -3.15 -2.20
CA SER A 129 1.38 -2.24 -1.66
C SER A 129 0.12 -2.22 -2.52
N LEU A 130 -1.01 -1.95 -1.88
CA LEU A 130 -2.33 -1.97 -2.49
C LEU A 130 -2.97 -0.59 -2.32
N GLU A 131 -2.99 0.18 -3.40
CA GLU A 131 -3.65 1.48 -3.45
C GLU A 131 -5.01 1.33 -4.13
N ALA A 132 -6.06 1.28 -3.32
CA ALA A 132 -7.43 1.23 -3.83
C ALA A 132 -7.92 2.64 -4.20
N SER A 133 -8.51 2.75 -5.38
CA SER A 133 -9.23 3.92 -5.84
C SER A 133 -10.66 3.53 -6.24
N VAL A 134 -11.47 4.50 -6.65
CA VAL A 134 -12.83 4.21 -7.07
C VAL A 134 -12.82 3.35 -8.34
N ASN A 135 -13.46 2.18 -8.28
CA ASN A 135 -13.55 1.20 -9.37
C ASN A 135 -12.24 0.52 -9.79
N SER A 136 -11.11 0.79 -9.12
CA SER A 136 -9.85 0.13 -9.41
C SER A 136 -8.93 -0.01 -8.21
N CYS A 137 -8.00 -0.94 -8.27
CA CYS A 137 -6.93 -1.08 -7.28
C CYS A 137 -5.59 -1.22 -8.00
N VAL A 138 -4.64 -0.38 -7.63
CA VAL A 138 -3.26 -0.44 -8.08
C VAL A 138 -2.46 -1.29 -7.10
N ILE A 139 -1.80 -2.32 -7.63
CA ILE A 139 -0.85 -3.17 -6.94
C ILE A 139 0.53 -2.68 -7.35
N ASP A 140 1.25 -2.02 -6.44
CA ASP A 140 2.67 -1.72 -6.63
C ASP A 140 3.47 -2.92 -6.14
N LEU A 141 4.25 -3.52 -7.04
CA LEU A 141 5.09 -4.68 -6.77
C LEU A 141 6.56 -4.32 -6.96
N LYS A 142 7.35 -4.51 -5.90
CA LYS A 142 8.80 -4.38 -5.90
C LYS A 142 9.46 -5.75 -5.87
N VAL A 143 10.22 -6.06 -6.91
CA VAL A 143 10.92 -7.33 -7.07
C VAL A 143 12.42 -7.10 -7.01
N ARG A 144 13.15 -7.98 -6.33
CA ARG A 144 14.61 -7.98 -6.27
C ARG A 144 15.16 -9.25 -6.86
N ASN A 145 16.20 -9.10 -7.67
CA ASN A 145 17.04 -10.19 -8.12
C ASN A 145 18.28 -10.28 -7.21
N ILE A 146 18.46 -11.41 -6.54
CA ILE A 146 19.65 -11.73 -5.74
C ILE A 146 20.61 -12.66 -6.49
N GLY A 147 20.26 -13.04 -7.72
CA GLY A 147 21.10 -13.81 -8.63
C GLY A 147 22.19 -12.97 -9.28
N ASN A 148 23.15 -13.69 -9.87
CA ASN A 148 24.27 -13.13 -10.61
C ASN A 148 23.99 -12.96 -12.12
N GLN A 149 22.78 -13.26 -12.58
CA GLN A 149 22.34 -13.13 -13.96
C GLN A 149 21.07 -12.29 -14.04
N VAL A 150 20.80 -11.73 -15.23
CA VAL A 150 19.54 -11.03 -15.52
C VAL A 150 18.40 -12.05 -15.48
N ALA A 151 17.32 -11.71 -14.80
CA ALA A 151 16.12 -12.55 -14.77
C ALA A 151 15.04 -11.96 -15.68
N PHE A 152 14.36 -12.81 -16.42
CA PHE A 152 13.31 -12.43 -17.36
C PHE A 152 11.95 -12.83 -16.82
N LEU A 153 11.18 -11.86 -16.35
CA LEU A 153 9.79 -12.05 -15.90
C LEU A 153 8.90 -12.21 -17.14
N LYS A 154 8.14 -13.30 -17.19
CA LYS A 154 7.35 -13.73 -18.36
C LYS A 154 5.84 -13.61 -18.14
N ASN A 155 5.36 -14.06 -16.99
CA ASN A 155 3.93 -14.04 -16.70
C ASN A 155 3.68 -13.60 -15.26
N ALA A 156 2.56 -12.91 -15.08
CA ALA A 156 1.93 -12.65 -13.79
C ALA A 156 0.60 -13.40 -13.75
N LYS A 157 0.44 -14.30 -12.79
CA LYS A 157 -0.80 -15.05 -12.55
C LYS A 157 -1.45 -14.54 -11.28
N PHE A 158 -2.73 -14.19 -11.36
CA PHE A 158 -3.54 -13.77 -10.22
C PHE A 158 -4.44 -14.93 -9.84
N LEU A 159 -4.14 -15.56 -8.70
CA LEU A 159 -4.78 -16.76 -8.21
C LEU A 159 -5.81 -16.36 -7.15
N PHE A 160 -7.08 -16.22 -7.54
CA PHE A 160 -8.16 -15.81 -6.65
C PHE A 160 -8.73 -17.00 -5.91
N TYR A 161 -8.69 -16.96 -4.58
CA TYR A 161 -9.14 -18.05 -3.71
C TYR A 161 -10.55 -17.81 -3.18
N ASN A 162 -10.89 -16.55 -2.89
CA ASN A 162 -12.18 -16.20 -2.32
C ASN A 162 -12.65 -14.86 -2.84
N VAL A 163 -13.98 -14.75 -2.98
CA VAL A 163 -14.65 -13.47 -3.23
C VAL A 163 -15.83 -13.37 -2.27
N TRP A 164 -15.89 -12.26 -1.56
CA TRP A 164 -16.98 -11.96 -0.64
C TRP A 164 -17.73 -10.72 -1.09
N MET A 165 -19.00 -10.66 -0.73
CA MET A 165 -19.86 -9.53 -1.00
C MET A 165 -20.08 -8.74 0.29
N LEU A 166 -19.92 -7.42 0.19
CA LEU A 166 -20.36 -6.48 1.21
C LEU A 166 -21.59 -5.74 0.71
N LYS A 167 -22.61 -5.62 1.56
CA LYS A 167 -23.76 -4.77 1.28
C LYS A 167 -23.56 -3.41 1.95
N SER A 168 -23.78 -2.34 1.20
CA SER A 168 -23.77 -0.97 1.72
C SER A 168 -25.09 -0.30 1.41
N TRP A 169 -25.43 0.72 2.20
CA TRP A 169 -26.56 1.59 1.93
C TRP A 169 -26.13 3.06 1.92
N VAL A 170 -26.87 3.85 1.17
CA VAL A 170 -26.72 5.30 1.11
C VAL A 170 -28.03 5.94 1.52
N LEU A 171 -27.94 6.88 2.46
CA LEU A 171 -29.04 7.78 2.80
C LEU A 171 -29.01 8.97 1.83
N PRO A 172 -30.10 9.24 1.07
CA PRO A 172 -30.18 10.41 0.22
C PRO A 172 -30.09 11.66 1.08
N ARG A 173 -29.34 12.65 0.59
CA ARG A 173 -29.26 13.98 1.21
C ARG A 173 -30.69 14.51 1.33
N LEU A 174 -31.19 14.67 2.56
CA LEU A 174 -32.29 15.60 2.79
C LEU A 174 -31.73 16.98 2.44
N GLU A 175 -32.26 17.61 1.39
CA GLU A 175 -31.99 19.02 1.12
C GLU A 175 -32.40 19.81 2.36
N ILE A 176 -31.44 20.14 3.22
CA ILE A 176 -31.64 21.17 4.22
C ILE A 176 -31.75 22.45 3.41
N ASN A 177 -32.98 22.96 3.29
CA ASN A 177 -33.28 24.26 2.71
C ASN A 177 -32.43 25.32 3.41
N TYR A 178 -31.28 25.66 2.82
CA TYR A 178 -30.60 26.92 3.08
C TYR A 178 -31.35 28.01 2.31
N GLU A 179 -32.50 28.43 2.81
CA GLU A 179 -33.00 29.78 2.51
C GLU A 179 -32.01 30.77 3.13
N GLY A 180 -31.09 31.28 2.30
CA GLY A 180 -30.14 32.31 2.72
C GLY A 180 -28.81 32.30 1.98
N VAL A 181 -28.82 32.28 0.64
CA VAL A 181 -27.61 32.51 -0.16
C VAL A 181 -27.70 33.90 -0.80
N TYR A 182 -26.92 34.85 -0.28
CA TYR A 182 -26.54 36.05 -1.02
C TYR A 182 -25.67 35.65 -2.22
N PRO A 183 -25.80 36.31 -3.39
CA PRO A 183 -25.02 35.94 -4.56
C PRO A 183 -23.52 36.17 -4.33
N PRO A 184 -22.64 35.34 -4.90
CA PRO A 184 -21.20 35.51 -4.79
C PRO A 184 -20.76 36.76 -5.57
N ALA A 185 -19.84 37.52 -4.97
CA ALA A 185 -19.22 38.67 -5.62
C ALA A 185 -18.43 38.25 -6.87
N PRO A 186 -18.36 39.11 -7.91
CA PRO A 186 -17.70 38.78 -9.17
C PRO A 186 -16.19 38.60 -8.97
N ALA A 187 -15.64 37.53 -9.54
CA ALA A 187 -14.22 37.20 -9.49
C ALA A 187 -13.38 38.20 -10.31
N ILE A 188 -12.39 38.82 -9.67
CA ILE A 188 -11.37 39.64 -10.31
C ILE A 188 -10.33 38.73 -10.97
N ALA A 189 -10.14 38.90 -12.28
CA ALA A 189 -9.15 38.16 -13.06
C ALA A 189 -7.72 38.51 -12.60
N THR A 190 -7.02 37.55 -12.01
CA THR A 190 -5.60 37.66 -11.68
C THR A 190 -4.76 37.25 -12.89
N GLN A 191 -3.91 38.17 -13.36
CA GLN A 191 -2.98 37.97 -14.47
C GLN A 191 -2.04 36.80 -14.19
N ARG A 192 -2.04 35.79 -15.08
CA ARG A 192 -1.03 34.73 -15.09
C ARG A 192 0.32 35.31 -15.54
N SER A 193 1.34 35.16 -14.70
CA SER A 193 2.73 35.45 -15.03
C SER A 193 3.23 34.47 -16.12
N ARG A 194 4.01 35.01 -17.07
CA ARG A 194 4.59 34.27 -18.20
C ARG A 194 5.49 33.14 -17.71
N THR A 195 5.35 31.97 -18.33
CA THR A 195 6.22 30.82 -18.14
C THR A 195 7.55 31.04 -18.85
N VAL A 196 8.65 31.02 -18.10
CA VAL A 196 10.02 31.01 -18.63
C VAL A 196 10.43 29.55 -18.85
N PRO A 197 10.88 29.14 -20.05
CA PRO A 197 11.36 27.79 -20.27
C PRO A 197 12.74 27.61 -19.61
N PRO A 198 12.97 26.52 -18.85
CA PRO A 198 14.29 26.25 -18.30
C PRO A 198 15.25 25.84 -19.41
N SER A 199 16.45 26.41 -19.34
CA SER A 199 17.60 26.08 -20.17
C SER A 199 18.20 24.73 -19.75
N CYS A 200 18.43 23.87 -20.74
CA CYS A 200 19.21 22.63 -20.69
C CYS A 200 18.54 21.42 -19.99
N ASP A 201 17.79 20.66 -20.79
CA ASP A 201 17.34 19.30 -20.52
C ASP A 201 18.53 18.33 -20.51
N TYR A 202 18.92 17.83 -19.33
CA TYR A 202 19.62 16.56 -19.22
C TYR A 202 18.55 15.46 -19.09
N GLN A 203 18.10 14.92 -20.23
CA GLN A 203 17.22 13.76 -20.25
C GLN A 203 18.00 12.50 -19.86
N VAL A 204 17.91 12.11 -18.58
CA VAL A 204 18.08 10.71 -18.21
C VAL A 204 16.69 10.10 -18.27
N TYR A 205 16.42 9.32 -19.31
CA TYR A 205 15.20 8.53 -19.44
C TYR A 205 15.12 7.53 -18.28
N LEU A 206 14.31 7.83 -17.26
CA LEU A 206 13.74 6.80 -16.40
C LEU A 206 12.64 6.11 -17.22
N PRO A 207 12.62 4.78 -17.33
CA PRO A 207 11.55 4.10 -18.05
C PRO A 207 10.22 4.43 -17.35
N ALA A 208 9.21 4.73 -18.17
CA ALA A 208 7.85 4.97 -17.72
C ALA A 208 7.40 3.83 -16.80
N THR A 209 6.71 4.16 -15.71
CA THR A 209 5.98 3.18 -14.90
C THR A 209 5.08 2.37 -15.83
N LEU A 210 5.41 1.09 -16.01
CA LEU A 210 4.63 0.18 -16.86
C LEU A 210 3.42 -0.28 -16.07
N ASN A 211 2.27 0.30 -16.39
CA ASN A 211 0.97 -0.05 -15.82
C ASN A 211 0.33 -1.16 -16.63
N PHE A 212 -0.17 -2.20 -15.96
CA PHE A 212 -0.91 -3.30 -16.58
C PHE A 212 -2.36 -3.33 -16.11
N ASP A 213 -3.31 -3.34 -17.05
CA ASP A 213 -4.74 -3.23 -16.80
C ASP A 213 -5.42 -4.62 -16.83
N ILE A 214 -6.12 -5.02 -15.77
CA ILE A 214 -6.81 -6.31 -15.62
C ILE A 214 -8.28 -6.15 -15.21
N ALA A 215 -9.19 -6.77 -15.97
CA ALA A 215 -10.63 -6.80 -15.67
C ALA A 215 -11.00 -8.04 -14.84
N LEU A 216 -11.72 -7.89 -13.71
CA LEU A 216 -12.12 -9.02 -12.87
C LEU A 216 -13.55 -9.52 -13.17
N PRO A 217 -13.82 -10.84 -13.17
CA PRO A 217 -15.18 -11.36 -13.34
C PRO A 217 -16.05 -11.18 -12.08
N LEU A 218 -17.35 -10.91 -12.27
CA LEU A 218 -18.33 -10.71 -11.19
C LEU A 218 -19.00 -12.02 -10.72
N ASN A 219 -19.11 -13.03 -11.59
CA ASN A 219 -19.75 -14.31 -11.30
C ASN A 219 -18.70 -15.40 -11.11
N LEU A 220 -18.55 -15.86 -9.88
CA LEU A 220 -17.48 -16.75 -9.46
C LEU A 220 -18.04 -17.94 -8.66
N ASN A 221 -17.56 -19.14 -8.98
CA ASN A 221 -18.06 -20.38 -8.40
C ASN A 221 -17.44 -20.62 -7.01
N THR A 222 -18.25 -20.59 -5.95
CA THR A 222 -17.80 -20.61 -4.55
C THR A 222 -17.36 -22.00 -4.03
N GLN A 223 -17.29 -23.02 -4.90
CA GLN A 223 -16.97 -24.40 -4.54
C GLN A 223 -15.54 -24.85 -4.88
N ALA A 224 -14.69 -23.97 -5.43
CA ALA A 224 -13.32 -24.31 -5.85
C ALA A 224 -12.26 -23.75 -4.89
N GLU A 225 -11.14 -24.48 -4.72
CA GLU A 225 -9.98 -24.03 -3.94
C GLU A 225 -9.33 -22.78 -4.58
N ILE A 226 -9.37 -22.68 -5.91
CA ILE A 226 -9.07 -21.46 -6.68
C ILE A 226 -10.28 -21.16 -7.55
N VAL A 227 -10.86 -19.99 -7.33
CA VAL A 227 -12.12 -19.53 -7.89
C VAL A 227 -11.93 -18.86 -9.24
N TYR A 228 -10.77 -18.22 -9.47
CA TYR A 228 -10.42 -17.60 -10.74
C TYR A 228 -8.91 -17.48 -10.92
N ILE A 229 -8.42 -17.62 -12.16
CA ILE A 229 -7.03 -17.38 -12.52
C ILE A 229 -6.98 -16.40 -13.68
N GLU A 230 -6.40 -15.22 -13.46
CA GLU A 230 -6.01 -14.33 -14.55
C GLU A 230 -4.54 -14.57 -14.88
N ASN A 231 -4.21 -14.72 -16.17
CA ASN A 231 -2.84 -14.89 -16.61
C ASN A 231 -2.45 -13.77 -17.56
N PHE A 232 -1.52 -12.93 -17.11
CA PHE A 232 -1.07 -11.77 -17.84
C PHE A 232 0.39 -11.94 -18.27
N LYS A 233 0.66 -11.79 -19.56
CA LYS A 233 2.04 -11.83 -20.07
C LYS A 233 2.75 -10.52 -19.74
N ILE A 234 3.89 -10.62 -19.08
CA ILE A 234 4.79 -9.52 -18.79
C ILE A 234 6.10 -9.75 -19.57
N SER A 235 6.77 -8.68 -19.95
CA SER A 235 8.05 -8.76 -20.68
C SER A 235 9.05 -7.83 -20.01
N GLN A 236 9.43 -8.18 -18.79
CA GLN A 236 10.28 -7.35 -17.94
C GLN A 236 11.54 -8.09 -17.52
N CYS A 237 12.66 -7.37 -17.47
CA CYS A 237 13.93 -7.91 -17.01
C CYS A 237 14.36 -7.23 -15.72
N VAL A 238 14.83 -8.02 -14.75
CA VAL A 238 15.43 -7.51 -13.52
C VAL A 238 16.91 -7.84 -13.53
N SER A 239 17.74 -6.80 -13.61
CA SER A 239 19.21 -6.93 -13.61
C SER A 239 19.72 -7.69 -12.40
N SER A 240 20.88 -8.34 -12.53
CA SER A 240 21.52 -9.06 -11.43
C SER A 240 21.77 -8.14 -10.23
N ASN A 241 21.47 -8.61 -9.01
CA ASN A 241 21.62 -7.86 -7.76
C ASN A 241 20.84 -6.52 -7.69
N ASP A 242 19.86 -6.36 -8.57
CA ASP A 242 19.09 -5.14 -8.74
C ASP A 242 17.64 -5.29 -8.26
N VAL A 243 16.93 -4.17 -8.26
CA VAL A 243 15.53 -4.08 -7.85
C VAL A 243 14.75 -3.36 -8.93
N ASP A 244 13.58 -3.90 -9.25
CA ASP A 244 12.65 -3.26 -10.18
C ASP A 244 11.27 -3.11 -9.53
N ARG A 245 10.49 -2.17 -10.06
CA ARG A 245 9.13 -1.85 -9.61
C ARG A 245 8.17 -1.83 -10.79
N PHE A 246 7.02 -2.45 -10.63
CA PHE A 246 5.97 -2.43 -11.64
C PHE A 246 4.58 -2.49 -10.99
N THR A 247 3.58 -2.05 -11.74
CA THR A 247 2.23 -1.82 -11.23
C THR A 247 1.19 -2.61 -12.02
N PHE A 248 0.26 -3.24 -11.31
CA PHE A 248 -0.94 -3.83 -11.91
C PHE A 248 -2.17 -3.06 -11.43
N THR A 249 -3.03 -2.66 -12.34
CA THR A 249 -4.30 -2.01 -12.06
C THR A 249 -5.43 -3.00 -12.30
N LEU A 250 -6.08 -3.43 -11.23
CA LEU A 250 -7.28 -4.27 -11.28
C LEU A 250 -8.51 -3.36 -11.36
N PHE A 251 -9.49 -3.67 -12.22
CA PHE A 251 -10.74 -2.92 -12.31
C PHE A 251 -11.97 -3.82 -12.46
N LEU A 252 -13.12 -3.31 -12.01
CA LEU A 252 -14.41 -3.98 -12.23
C LEU A 252 -14.91 -3.74 -13.67
N PRO A 253 -15.56 -4.72 -14.32
CA PRO A 253 -16.12 -4.57 -15.65
C PRO A 253 -17.18 -3.47 -15.68
N LYS A 254 -17.25 -2.71 -16.78
CA LYS A 254 -18.19 -1.59 -16.95
C LYS A 254 -19.67 -2.01 -17.01
N THR A 255 -19.95 -3.30 -17.20
CA THR A 255 -21.22 -3.80 -17.76
C THR A 255 -22.43 -3.78 -16.81
N GLU A 256 -22.26 -3.63 -15.50
CA GLU A 256 -23.39 -3.60 -14.57
C GLU A 256 -23.25 -2.48 -13.52
N GLN A 257 -23.22 -1.24 -14.02
CA GLN A 257 -23.53 -0.06 -13.20
C GLN A 257 -25.04 0.05 -12.89
N GLU A 258 -25.80 -1.03 -13.03
CA GLU A 258 -27.23 -1.06 -12.75
C GLU A 258 -27.45 -0.94 -11.24
N LEU A 259 -27.80 0.28 -10.84
CA LEU A 259 -28.51 0.55 -9.61
C LEU A 259 -29.77 -0.31 -9.61
N SER A 260 -29.86 -1.31 -8.74
CA SER A 260 -31.16 -1.86 -8.37
C SER A 260 -31.89 -0.78 -7.56
N ILE A 261 -32.59 0.12 -8.27
CA ILE A 261 -33.51 1.07 -7.67
C ILE A 261 -34.72 0.24 -7.29
N ASN A 262 -34.85 -0.12 -6.01
CA ASN A 262 -36.16 -0.45 -5.51
C ASN A 262 -36.93 0.88 -5.46
N ASP A 263 -37.87 1.07 -6.38
CA ASP A 263 -38.69 2.29 -6.56
C ASP A 263 -39.53 2.68 -5.31
N GLN A 264 -39.37 1.97 -4.19
CA GLN A 264 -40.08 2.21 -2.93
C GLN A 264 -39.15 2.46 -1.72
N SER A 265 -37.82 2.37 -1.86
CA SER A 265 -36.90 2.56 -0.74
C SER A 265 -36.31 3.97 -0.68
N THR A 266 -36.32 4.59 0.50
CA THR A 266 -35.66 5.87 0.80
C THR A 266 -34.13 5.78 0.85
N TYR A 267 -33.53 4.72 0.34
CA TYR A 267 -32.10 4.44 0.40
C TYR A 267 -31.65 3.61 -0.81
N PHE A 268 -30.40 3.80 -1.23
CA PHE A 268 -29.78 3.00 -2.29
C PHE A 268 -28.94 1.88 -1.70
N ILE A 269 -29.19 0.63 -2.11
CA ILE A 269 -28.38 -0.52 -1.72
C ILE A 269 -27.32 -0.76 -2.79
N ARG A 270 -26.06 -1.01 -2.38
CA ARG A 270 -24.99 -1.42 -3.28
C ARG A 270 -24.24 -2.64 -2.78
N THR A 271 -23.74 -3.41 -3.73
CA THR A 271 -22.86 -4.55 -3.48
C THR A 271 -21.43 -4.16 -3.83
N SER A 272 -20.53 -4.28 -2.87
CA SER A 272 -19.08 -4.18 -3.06
C SER A 272 -18.46 -5.57 -2.96
N TYR A 273 -17.30 -5.75 -3.58
CA TYR A 273 -16.63 -7.05 -3.63
C TYR A 273 -15.28 -6.99 -2.93
N ILE A 274 -15.03 -7.98 -2.06
CA ILE A 274 -13.70 -8.23 -1.50
C ILE A 274 -13.10 -9.44 -2.20
N TYR A 275 -11.93 -9.26 -2.80
CA TYR A 275 -11.20 -10.35 -3.44
C TYR A 275 -9.99 -10.73 -2.57
N ASN A 276 -9.80 -12.03 -2.35
CA ASN A 276 -8.57 -12.60 -1.78
C ASN A 276 -7.86 -13.43 -2.85
N PHE A 277 -6.60 -13.07 -3.13
CA PHE A 277 -5.80 -13.70 -4.16
C PHE A 277 -4.31 -13.70 -3.82
N LYS A 278 -3.54 -14.50 -4.55
CA LYS A 278 -2.07 -14.42 -4.57
C LYS A 278 -1.60 -14.10 -5.97
N LEU A 279 -0.53 -13.31 -6.04
CA LEU A 279 0.18 -13.00 -7.27
C LEU A 279 1.35 -13.97 -7.41
N GLU A 280 1.37 -14.75 -8.48
CA GLU A 280 2.50 -15.59 -8.89
C GLU A 280 3.21 -14.94 -10.08
N ILE A 281 4.52 -14.71 -9.94
CA ILE A 281 5.37 -14.26 -11.05
C ILE A 281 6.18 -15.44 -11.57
N ILE A 282 6.09 -15.70 -12.87
CA ILE A 282 6.86 -16.72 -13.57
C ILE A 282 8.00 -16.05 -14.31
N TYR A 283 9.20 -16.60 -14.20
CA TYR A 283 10.42 -16.03 -14.77
C TYR A 283 11.38 -17.09 -15.31
N ASP A 284 12.30 -16.64 -16.17
CA ASP A 284 13.35 -17.40 -16.86
C ASP A 284 12.85 -18.58 -17.71
N GLU A 285 13.75 -19.16 -18.51
CA GLU A 285 13.46 -20.30 -19.41
C GLU A 285 12.89 -21.51 -18.67
N ASP A 286 13.38 -21.76 -17.45
CA ASP A 286 12.96 -22.87 -16.60
C ASP A 286 11.56 -22.68 -15.97
N ASN A 287 10.88 -21.55 -16.24
CA ASN A 287 9.57 -21.20 -15.68
C ASN A 287 9.54 -21.30 -14.14
N LYS A 288 10.59 -20.80 -13.48
CA LYS A 288 10.60 -20.67 -12.03
C LYS A 288 9.52 -19.70 -11.61
N SER A 289 8.95 -19.90 -10.42
CA SER A 289 7.92 -19.00 -9.91
C SER A 289 8.15 -18.56 -8.47
N ILE A 290 7.66 -17.35 -8.20
CA ILE A 290 7.58 -16.77 -6.86
C ILE A 290 6.15 -16.32 -6.61
N GLN A 291 5.71 -16.44 -5.36
CA GLN A 291 4.35 -16.13 -4.98
C GLN A 291 4.32 -15.07 -3.88
N SER A 292 3.34 -14.18 -3.94
CA SER A 292 3.05 -13.23 -2.87
C SER A 292 2.42 -13.93 -1.65
N SER A 293 2.39 -13.20 -0.53
CA SER A 293 1.38 -13.46 0.51
C SER A 293 -0.03 -13.23 -0.03
N ASP A 294 -1.05 -13.55 0.77
CA ASP A 294 -2.43 -13.19 0.45
C ASP A 294 -2.57 -11.68 0.24
N LEU A 295 -3.27 -11.29 -0.82
CA LEU A 295 -3.60 -9.93 -1.20
C LEU A 295 -5.11 -9.80 -1.15
N ILE A 296 -5.59 -8.83 -0.37
CA ILE A 296 -7.01 -8.66 -0.08
C ILE A 296 -7.43 -7.24 -0.44
N ILE A 297 -8.28 -7.12 -1.45
CA ILE A 297 -8.71 -5.82 -1.98
C ILE A 297 -10.21 -5.64 -1.81
N LEU A 298 -10.63 -4.43 -1.45
CA LEU A 298 -12.01 -3.99 -1.56
C LEU A 298 -12.15 -3.16 -2.84
N LEU A 299 -12.92 -3.67 -3.80
CA LEU A 299 -13.25 -2.94 -5.03
C LEU A 299 -14.69 -2.45 -4.96
N GLU A 300 -14.84 -1.15 -5.16
CA GLU A 300 -16.12 -0.44 -5.03
C GLU A 300 -16.51 0.21 -6.36
N GLN A 301 -17.79 0.13 -6.70
CA GLN A 301 -18.33 0.83 -7.86
C GLN A 301 -18.30 2.35 -7.65
N LYS A 302 -18.16 3.10 -8.75
CA LYS A 302 -18.22 4.56 -8.71
C LYS A 302 -19.61 5.05 -8.30
N TYR A 303 -19.66 5.93 -7.31
CA TYR A 303 -20.89 6.61 -6.89
C TYR A 303 -21.21 7.77 -7.87
N PRO A 304 -22.50 8.07 -8.10
CA PRO A 304 -22.91 9.38 -8.62
C PRO A 304 -22.37 10.49 -7.73
N GLU A 305 -22.03 11.65 -8.30
CA GLU A 305 -21.36 12.77 -7.62
C GLU A 305 -22.15 13.38 -6.44
N ASN A 306 -23.41 12.99 -6.25
CA ASN A 306 -24.34 13.57 -5.28
C ASN A 306 -24.49 12.78 -3.96
N ILE A 307 -23.61 11.81 -3.69
CA ILE A 307 -23.67 10.93 -2.52
C ILE A 307 -22.42 11.14 -1.65
N GLU A 308 -22.60 11.67 -0.42
CA GLU A 308 -21.48 11.99 0.48
C GLU A 308 -21.13 10.87 1.48
N THR A 309 -22.10 10.06 1.90
CA THR A 309 -21.88 9.06 2.97
C THR A 309 -22.56 7.74 2.65
N ARG A 310 -21.75 6.68 2.58
CA ARG A 310 -22.17 5.28 2.50
C ARG A 310 -21.92 4.63 3.85
N GLU A 311 -22.82 3.76 4.26
CA GLU A 311 -22.71 3.00 5.51
C GLU A 311 -22.67 1.51 5.20
N PHE A 312 -21.81 0.80 5.94
CA PHE A 312 -21.70 -0.66 5.92
C PHE A 312 -22.12 -1.29 7.25
N ILE A 313 -22.11 -0.49 8.32
CA ILE A 313 -22.34 -0.91 9.69
C ILE A 313 -23.31 0.09 10.30
N ALA A 314 -24.39 -0.42 10.86
CA ALA A 314 -25.39 0.36 11.57
C ALA A 314 -24.99 0.53 13.03
N GLU A 315 -25.14 1.74 13.59
CA GLU A 315 -24.99 1.95 15.02
C GLU A 315 -26.10 1.24 15.79
N SER A 316 -25.81 0.78 17.02
CA SER A 316 -26.75 0.04 17.86
C SER A 316 -28.08 0.77 18.08
N ASP A 317 -28.04 2.11 18.13
CA ASP A 317 -29.19 2.99 18.37
C ASP A 317 -29.86 3.51 17.08
N SER A 318 -29.39 3.07 15.92
CA SER A 318 -29.90 3.55 14.63
C SER A 318 -31.30 3.00 14.33
N LYS A 319 -32.17 3.87 13.82
CA LYS A 319 -33.52 3.54 13.32
C LYS A 319 -33.49 2.92 11.92
N VAL A 320 -32.48 2.11 11.61
CA VAL A 320 -32.38 1.45 10.30
C VAL A 320 -33.33 0.23 10.23
N PRO A 321 -33.83 -0.11 9.04
CA PRO A 321 -34.64 -1.30 8.80
C PRO A 321 -33.97 -2.60 9.28
N THR A 322 -34.79 -3.58 9.68
CA THR A 322 -34.31 -4.90 10.15
C THR A 322 -33.39 -5.59 9.15
N GLU A 323 -33.62 -5.43 7.86
CA GLU A 323 -32.76 -5.97 6.79
C GLU A 323 -31.36 -5.36 6.80
N MET A 324 -31.25 -4.04 7.03
CA MET A 324 -29.94 -3.37 7.16
C MET A 324 -29.21 -3.81 8.43
N LYS A 325 -29.93 -4.05 9.54
CA LYS A 325 -29.32 -4.61 10.75
C LYS A 325 -28.74 -5.99 10.49
N LYS A 326 -29.45 -6.81 9.70
CA LYS A 326 -28.94 -8.12 9.27
C LYS A 326 -27.69 -7.98 8.40
N TRP A 327 -27.72 -7.14 7.36
CA TRP A 327 -26.53 -6.90 6.52
C TRP A 327 -25.35 -6.32 7.31
N SER A 328 -25.63 -5.41 8.25
CA SER A 328 -24.62 -4.86 9.15
C SER A 328 -23.95 -5.97 9.97
N GLN A 329 -24.72 -6.89 10.52
CA GLN A 329 -24.21 -8.04 11.28
C GLN A 329 -23.40 -8.98 10.38
N ASP A 330 -23.93 -9.33 9.20
CA ASP A 330 -23.25 -10.18 8.21
C ASP A 330 -21.90 -9.55 7.78
N ASN A 331 -21.90 -8.24 7.52
CA ASN A 331 -20.70 -7.47 7.19
C ASN A 331 -19.69 -7.47 8.34
N LEU A 332 -20.16 -7.30 9.58
CA LEU A 332 -19.30 -7.28 10.78
C LEU A 332 -18.61 -8.63 11.00
N GLU A 333 -19.35 -9.73 10.89
CA GLU A 333 -18.80 -11.09 10.98
C GLU A 333 -17.78 -11.35 9.88
N LEU A 334 -18.11 -10.96 8.65
CA LEU A 334 -17.22 -11.08 7.49
C LEU A 334 -15.92 -10.29 7.69
N LEU A 335 -16.01 -9.01 8.06
CA LEU A 335 -14.84 -8.14 8.26
C LEU A 335 -13.97 -8.65 9.42
N THR A 336 -14.59 -9.18 10.48
CA THR A 336 -13.88 -9.80 11.60
C THR A 336 -13.17 -11.09 11.19
N ALA A 337 -13.76 -11.90 10.31
CA ALA A 337 -13.12 -13.07 9.74
C ALA A 337 -11.94 -12.69 8.83
N ILE A 338 -12.12 -11.69 7.96
CA ILE A 338 -11.09 -11.19 7.06
C ILE A 338 -9.92 -10.57 7.83
N ALA A 339 -10.19 -9.86 8.93
CA ALA A 339 -9.15 -9.28 9.79
C ALA A 339 -8.16 -10.31 10.37
N LYS A 340 -8.55 -11.60 10.42
CA LYS A 340 -7.70 -12.71 10.87
C LYS A 340 -6.80 -13.28 9.76
N ILE A 341 -7.07 -12.96 8.49
CA ILE A 341 -6.27 -13.43 7.36
C ILE A 341 -4.94 -12.69 7.36
N LYS A 342 -3.84 -13.44 7.32
CA LYS A 342 -2.48 -12.87 7.23
C LYS A 342 -2.18 -12.51 5.78
N GLY A 343 -2.12 -11.22 5.46
CA GLY A 343 -1.87 -10.76 4.10
C GLY A 343 -1.72 -9.25 3.99
N VAL A 344 -1.59 -8.75 2.77
CA VAL A 344 -1.62 -7.32 2.46
C VAL A 344 -3.06 -6.94 2.14
N MET A 345 -3.58 -5.96 2.87
CA MET A 345 -4.94 -5.44 2.67
C MET A 345 -4.90 -4.04 2.04
N SER A 346 -5.83 -3.78 1.13
CA SER A 346 -6.02 -2.42 0.58
C SER A 346 -6.33 -1.40 1.69
N SER A 347 -5.93 -0.14 1.47
CA SER A 347 -6.16 0.96 2.43
C SER A 347 -7.63 1.17 2.76
N SER A 348 -8.52 1.06 1.77
CA SER A 348 -9.99 1.13 1.94
C SER A 348 -10.54 0.02 2.83
N LEU A 349 -10.08 -1.22 2.63
CA LEU A 349 -10.48 -2.36 3.46
C LEU A 349 -9.95 -2.23 4.90
N ASN A 350 -8.69 -1.79 5.06
CA ASN A 350 -8.11 -1.54 6.38
C ASN A 350 -8.89 -0.48 7.16
N TYR A 351 -9.33 0.58 6.49
CA TYR A 351 -10.18 1.59 7.10
C TYR A 351 -11.52 1.00 7.55
N LEU A 352 -12.16 0.19 6.71
CA LEU A 352 -13.44 -0.44 7.04
C LEU A 352 -13.34 -1.44 8.20
N ILE A 353 -12.29 -2.28 8.22
CA ILE A 353 -12.03 -3.21 9.34
C ILE A 353 -11.80 -2.45 10.64
N LYS A 354 -11.07 -1.33 10.61
CA LYS A 354 -10.85 -0.48 11.80
C LYS A 354 -12.14 0.10 12.36
N ILE A 355 -13.16 0.33 11.53
CA ILE A 355 -14.49 0.75 11.99
C ILE A 355 -15.23 -0.44 12.60
N ALA A 356 -15.15 -1.60 11.96
CA ALA A 356 -15.87 -2.81 12.37
C ALA A 356 -15.39 -3.43 13.69
N VAL A 357 -14.08 -3.37 13.98
CA VAL A 357 -13.47 -4.04 15.14
C VAL A 357 -13.29 -3.09 16.34
N ARG A 358 -13.92 -1.92 16.32
CA ARG A 358 -14.05 -1.05 17.52
C ARG A 358 -15.08 -1.62 18.47
#